data_AF-A0A6I5CCQ5-F1
#
_entry.id   AF-A0A6I5CCQ5-F1
#
_cell.length_a   1.000
_cell.length_b   1.000
_cell.length_c   1.000
_cell.angle_alpha   90.00
_cell.angle_beta   90.00
_cell.angle_gamma   90.00
#
_symmetry.space_group_name_H-M   'P 1'
#
loop_
_entity.id
_entity.type
_entity.pdbx_description
1 polymer ?
#
loop_
_entity_poly.entity_id
_entity_poly.type
_entity_poly.pdbx_seq_one_letter_code
_entity_poly.pdbx_strand_id
1 'polypeptide(L)' 'MRDEPRSGCAINAAVEALGDRWSLIVLRDVVFGGRRHFRELLGHSEEGIASNILSSRLKALVADGLLTREQAERGH' A
#
# COMPACT_ATOMS: atom_id res chain seq x y z
N MET A 1 12.83 11.45 3.43
CA MET A 1 12.86 11.78 4.86
C MET A 1 12.42 10.51 5.57
N ARG A 2 13.27 9.89 6.39
CA ARG A 2 12.80 8.81 7.26
C ARG A 2 11.92 9.48 8.30
N ASP A 3 10.62 9.22 8.26
CA ASP A 3 9.75 9.51 9.39
C ASP A 3 10.17 8.51 10.47
N GLU A 4 10.97 8.97 11.43
CA GLU A 4 11.19 8.15 12.62
C GLU A 4 9.84 7.95 13.29
N PRO A 5 9.49 6.71 13.69
CA PRO A 5 8.23 6.49 14.38
C PRO A 5 8.17 7.39 15.60
N ARG A 6 6.97 7.91 15.89
CA ARG A 6 6.75 8.93 16.94
C ARG A 6 7.26 8.49 18.32
N SER A 7 7.49 7.19 18.50
CA SER A 7 8.15 6.59 19.64
C SER A 7 9.12 5.49 19.18
N GLY A 8 10.11 5.17 20.03
CA GLY A 8 10.99 4.00 19.83
C GLY A 8 10.31 2.64 20.03
N CYS A 9 8.98 2.60 20.16
CA CYS A 9 8.21 1.37 20.32
C CYS A 9 7.87 0.78 18.95
N ALA A 10 8.38 -0.43 18.67
CA ALA A 10 8.13 -1.13 17.41
C ALA A 10 6.63 -1.40 17.15
N ILE A 11 5.83 -1.60 18.21
CA ILE A 11 4.39 -1.80 18.08
C ILE A 11 3.71 -0.52 17.56
N ASN A 12 4.06 0.64 18.13
CA ASN A 12 3.52 1.91 17.67
C ASN A 12 3.95 2.21 16.23
N ALA A 13 5.21 1.89 15.87
CA ALA A 13 5.68 2.04 14.50
C ALA A 13 4.86 1.20 13.51
N ALA A 14 4.53 -0.05 13.87
CA ALA A 14 3.67 -0.90 13.05
C ALA A 14 2.24 -0.34 12.93
N VAL A 15 1.69 0.20 14.01
CA VAL A 15 0.37 0.86 13.99
C VAL A 15 0.39 2.13 13.14
N GLU A 16 1.46 2.91 13.16
CA GLU A 16 1.61 4.11 12.32
C GLU A 16 1.68 3.74 10.83
N ALA A 17 2.38 2.66 10.48
CA ALA A 17 2.48 2.18 9.10
C ALA A 17 1.21 1.48 8.58
N LEU A 18 0.54 0.69 9.42
CA LEU A 18 -0.55 -0.21 8.99
C LEU A 18 -1.94 0.22 9.47
N GLY A 19 -2.03 1.13 10.42
CA GLY A 19 -3.25 1.42 11.18
C GLY A 19 -4.29 2.25 10.43
N ASP A 20 -4.01 2.72 9.21
CA ASP A 20 -5.05 3.30 8.37
C ASP A 20 -5.94 2.21 7.77
N ARG A 21 -7.21 2.55 7.59
CA ARG A 21 -8.25 1.63 7.10
C ARG A 21 -7.87 0.87 5.82
N TRP A 22 -7.07 1.48 4.96
CA TRP A 22 -6.83 1.00 3.60
C TRP A 22 -5.52 0.22 3.47
N SER A 23 -4.51 0.48 4.30
CA SER A 23 -3.21 -0.18 4.18
C SER A 23 -3.31 -1.70 4.21
N LEU A 24 -4.04 -2.27 5.18
CA LEU A 24 -4.23 -3.72 5.25
C LEU A 24 -5.09 -4.28 4.11
N ILE A 25 -6.08 -3.52 3.61
CA ILE A 25 -6.89 -3.91 2.46
C ILE A 25 -6.02 -3.99 1.20
N VAL A 26 -5.21 -2.96 0.95
CA VAL A 26 -4.30 -2.92 -0.20
C VAL A 26 -3.26 -4.04 -0.11
N LEU A 27 -2.68 -4.27 1.07
CA LEU A 27 -1.72 -5.35 1.28
C LEU A 27 -2.37 -6.73 1.07
N ARG A 28 -3.59 -6.95 1.59
CA ARG A 28 -4.35 -8.18 1.32
C ARG A 28 -4.51 -8.41 -0.17
N ASP A 29 -4.88 -7.35 -0.88
CA ASP A 29 -5.19 -7.39 -2.30
C ASP A 29 -3.98 -7.68 -3.19
N VAL A 30 -2.79 -7.21 -2.78
CA VAL A 30 -1.52 -7.52 -3.44
C VAL A 30 -1.07 -8.95 -3.11
N VAL A 31 -1.06 -9.33 -1.83
CA VAL A 31 -0.46 -10.58 -1.35
C VAL A 31 -1.34 -11.79 -1.67
N PHE A 32 -2.63 -11.72 -1.36
CA PHE A 32 -3.56 -12.83 -1.54
C PHE A 32 -4.34 -12.73 -2.86
N GLY A 33 -4.62 -11.51 -3.31
CA GLY A 33 -5.28 -11.29 -4.60
C GLY A 33 -4.32 -11.36 -5.80
N GLY A 34 -3.01 -11.36 -5.57
CA GLY A 34 -2.00 -11.39 -6.62
C GLY A 34 -2.00 -10.17 -7.53
N ARG A 35 -2.69 -9.09 -7.14
CA ARG A 35 -2.89 -7.89 -7.97
C ARG A 35 -1.61 -7.05 -7.98
N ARG A 36 -1.07 -6.82 -9.17
CA ARG A 36 0.21 -6.10 -9.35
C ARG A 36 0.03 -4.75 -10.02
N HIS A 37 -1.09 -4.53 -10.69
CA HIS A 37 -1.35 -3.29 -11.40
C HIS A 37 -2.39 -2.42 -10.69
N PHE A 38 -2.19 -1.10 -10.74
CA PHE A 38 -3.11 -0.12 -10.18
C PHE A 38 -4.55 -0.30 -10.66
N ARG A 39 -4.75 -0.63 -11.94
CA ARG A 39 -6.09 -0.84 -12.52
C ARG A 39 -6.78 -2.06 -11.93
N GLU A 40 -6.05 -3.14 -11.63
CA GLU A 40 -6.60 -4.33 -11.00
C GLU A 40 -6.99 -4.06 -9.55
N LEU A 41 -6.11 -3.40 -8.80
CA LEU A 41 -6.37 -2.98 -7.42
C LEU A 41 -7.59 -2.07 -7.32
N LEU A 42 -7.73 -1.11 -8.24
CA LEU A 42 -8.87 -0.19 -8.26
C LEU A 42 -10.16 -0.89 -8.72
N GLY A 43 -10.09 -1.65 -9.81
CA GLY A 43 -11.26 -2.24 -10.45
C GLY A 43 -11.84 -3.43 -9.68
N HIS A 44 -11.01 -4.16 -8.94
CA HIS A 44 -11.41 -5.36 -8.19
C HIS A 44 -11.43 -5.11 -6.68
N SER A 45 -11.47 -3.85 -6.24
CA SER A 45 -11.62 -3.51 -4.82
C SER A 45 -13.05 -3.80 -4.36
N GLU A 46 -13.20 -4.71 -3.41
CA GLU A 46 -14.51 -5.07 -2.84
C GLU A 46 -15.06 -3.93 -1.95
N GLU A 47 -14.17 -3.18 -1.31
CA GLU A 47 -14.51 -2.08 -0.39
C GLU A 47 -14.66 -0.72 -1.09
N GLY A 48 -14.48 -0.67 -2.41
CA GLY A 48 -14.70 0.54 -3.21
C GLY A 48 -13.70 1.66 -2.88
N ILE A 49 -12.40 1.34 -2.79
CA ILE A 49 -11.36 2.35 -2.54
C ILE A 49 -11.35 3.42 -3.64
N ALA A 50 -11.37 4.70 -3.27
CA ALA A 50 -11.24 5.79 -4.22
C ALA A 50 -9.83 5.84 -4.82
N SER A 51 -9.71 6.22 -6.10
CA SER A 51 -8.44 6.18 -6.84
C SER A 51 -7.34 7.06 -6.23
N ASN A 52 -7.70 8.23 -5.70
CA ASN A 52 -6.78 9.13 -5.01
C ASN A 52 -6.28 8.52 -3.70
N ILE A 53 -7.14 7.83 -2.95
CA ILE A 53 -6.77 7.14 -1.71
C ILE A 53 -5.85 5.97 -2.01
N LEU A 54 -6.21 5.11 -2.98
CA LEU A 54 -5.35 4.00 -3.41
C LEU A 54 -3.97 4.50 -3.83
N SER A 55 -3.91 5.56 -4.63
CA SER A 55 -2.65 6.19 -5.06
C SER A 55 -1.82 6.70 -3.88
N SER A 56 -2.45 7.36 -2.90
CA SER A 56 -1.80 7.83 -1.68
C SER A 56 -1.24 6.66 -0.86
N ARG A 57 -2.03 5.60 -0.65
CA ARG A 57 -1.62 4.43 0.14
C ARG A 57 -0.49 3.65 -0.52
N LEU A 58 -0.56 3.41 -1.83
CA LEU A 58 0.54 2.75 -2.54
C LEU A 58 1.85 3.52 -2.42
N LYS A 59 1.81 4.86 -2.48
CA LYS A 59 3.01 5.68 -2.25
C LYS A 59 3.55 5.54 -0.82
N ALA A 60 2.67 5.56 0.18
CA ALA A 60 3.06 5.39 1.58
C ALA A 60 3.68 4.01 1.83
N LEU A 61 2.99 2.93 1.43
CA LEU A 61 3.48 1.56 1.58
C LEU A 61 4.82 1.31 0.87
N VAL A 62 5.08 1.98 -0.26
CA VAL A 62 6.39 1.94 -0.92
C VAL A 62 7.45 2.73 -0.14
N ALA A 63 7.10 3.91 0.38
CA ALA A 63 8.02 4.70 1.21
C ALA A 63 8.40 3.98 2.51
N ASP A 64 7.46 3.24 3.10
CA ASP A 64 7.64 2.44 4.32
C ASP A 64 8.35 1.10 4.05
N GLY A 65 8.62 0.76 2.77
CA GLY A 65 9.30 -0.46 2.36
C GLY A 65 8.43 -1.72 2.44
N LEU A 66 7.11 -1.57 2.59
CA LEU A 66 6.14 -2.67 2.63
C LEU A 66 5.75 -3.16 1.23
N LEU A 67 5.88 -2.30 0.22
CA LEU A 67 5.69 -2.64 -1.19
C LEU A 67 6.88 -2.14 -2.01
N THR A 68 7.15 -2.80 -3.13
CA THR A 68 8.05 -2.31 -4.17
C THR A 68 7.24 -1.85 -5.38
N ARG A 69 7.77 -0.85 -6.10
CA ARG A 69 7.21 -0.42 -7.38
C ARG A 69 8.21 -0.70 -8.47
N GLU A 70 7.81 -1.53 -9.41
CA GLU A 70 8.54 -1.76 -10.65
C GLU A 70 7.87 -0.99 -11.78
N GLN A 71 8.67 -0.55 -12.75
CA GLN A 71 8.10 -0.05 -13.99
C GLN A 71 7.49 -1.26 -14.70
N ALA A 72 6.22 -1.15 -15.09
CA ALA A 72 5.67 -2.13 -16.00
C ALA A 72 6.53 -2.11 -17.26
N GLU A 73 7.18 -3.23 -17.58
CA GLU A 73 7.86 -3.35 -18.86
C GLU A 73 6.82 -3.03 -19.92
N ARG A 74 7.13 -2.05 -20.77
CA ARG A 74 6.31 -1.80 -21.95
C ARG A 74 6.44 -3.07 -22.79
N GLY A 75 5.39 -3.88 -22.79
CA GLY A 75 5.34 -5.12 -23.55
C GLY A 75 5.67 -4.88 -25.02
N HIS A 76 6.46 -5.81 -25.55
CA HIS A 76 6.61 -6.10 -26.98
C HIS A 76 5.28 -6.51 -27.61
#